data_AF-A0A644X3Y7-F1
#
_entry.id   AF-A0A644X3Y7-F1
#
_cell.length_a   1.000
_cell.length_b   1.000
_cell.length_c   1.000
_cell.angle_alpha   90.00
_cell.angle_beta   90.00
_cell.angle_gamma   90.00
#
_symmetry.space_group_name_H-M   'P 1'
#
loop_
_entity.id
_entity.type
_entity.pdbx_description
1 polymer ?
#
loop_
_entity_poly.entity_id
_entity_poly.type
_entity_poly.pdbx_seq_one_letter_code
_entity_poly.pdbx_strand_id
1 'polypeptide(L)'
;MDSKRLLSLIKKDEGVKLDFKLRLSLQYESNKKELAKDISAIANSRGGRGYIIIGVEDKSKKIVGLKDDEIIKEEQVQQIVSSRCEPPIPISVDTINIENKSICVITIYSGEQKPYQIRESGAFYIRRGSTTDTMRKQELIEAFEENLDFFMETSTIVKSDISFLDEILLKQYFYNKGIELNNENKKFLLESSRIAYREKESENMNCTLGGLLVFSNYNSLWIPQNMIKIINRINKSEDEVTVIQGSILNMIDKSEKVLFNILPKEYPTSAIIEGIKNAVLYREYSSINKIIEVNIGYKSISITSPGALIERLDNGVGSSKRNMWIYEKLITLDNNKRFLNNGRGFLRMKEAFYGVGKVKLVNSIKDDNFKVILPGVNTYKKA
;
A
#
# COMPACT_ATOMS: atom_id res chain seq x y z
N MET A 1 -15.66 23.61 -15.68
CA MET A 1 -16.09 22.43 -16.48
C MET A 1 -16.81 22.90 -17.74
N ASP A 2 -16.83 22.14 -18.85
CA ASP A 2 -17.58 22.54 -20.08
C ASP A 2 -18.96 21.86 -20.20
N SER A 3 -19.83 22.40 -21.06
CA SER A 3 -21.22 21.94 -21.24
C SER A 3 -21.33 20.54 -21.86
N LYS A 4 -20.41 20.16 -22.76
CA LYS A 4 -20.38 18.82 -23.39
C LYS A 4 -20.08 17.74 -22.36
N ARG A 5 -19.09 17.98 -21.50
CA ARG A 5 -18.70 17.10 -20.41
C ARG A 5 -19.81 16.98 -19.38
N LEU A 6 -20.47 18.08 -19.02
CA LEU A 6 -21.63 18.06 -18.13
C LEU A 6 -22.75 17.17 -18.67
N LEU A 7 -23.13 17.32 -19.95
CA LEU A 7 -24.13 16.45 -20.59
C LEU A 7 -23.71 14.97 -20.59
N SER A 8 -22.42 14.69 -20.76
CA SER A 8 -21.92 13.32 -20.66
C SER A 8 -22.00 12.75 -19.24
N LEU A 9 -21.84 13.58 -18.20
CA LEU A 9 -21.97 13.16 -16.81
C LEU A 9 -23.44 12.93 -16.44
N ILE A 10 -24.35 13.79 -16.87
CA ILE A 10 -25.81 13.66 -16.63
C ILE A 10 -26.37 12.35 -17.19
N LYS A 11 -25.79 11.80 -18.27
CA LYS A 11 -26.20 10.49 -18.81
C LYS A 11 -25.85 9.32 -17.89
N LYS A 12 -24.85 9.45 -17.03
CA LYS A 12 -24.41 8.38 -16.11
C LYS A 12 -25.33 8.32 -14.90
N ASP A 13 -25.36 7.15 -14.26
CA ASP A 13 -26.02 6.99 -12.96
C ASP A 13 -25.12 7.52 -11.83
N GLU A 14 -25.73 7.81 -10.69
CA GLU A 14 -24.98 8.09 -9.47
C GLU A 14 -24.05 6.96 -9.10
N GLY A 15 -22.99 7.31 -8.40
CA GLY A 15 -22.08 6.33 -7.88
C GLY A 15 -21.00 6.97 -7.03
N VAL A 16 -19.85 6.30 -7.00
CA VAL A 16 -18.78 6.62 -6.06
C VAL A 16 -18.20 8.04 -6.26
N LYS A 17 -18.31 8.59 -7.48
CA LYS A 17 -17.72 9.86 -7.89
C LYS A 17 -18.72 10.84 -8.52
N LEU A 18 -20.01 10.52 -8.50
CA LEU A 18 -21.04 11.34 -9.12
C LEU A 18 -22.30 11.32 -8.26
N ASP A 19 -22.77 12.49 -7.88
CA ASP A 19 -23.95 12.72 -7.05
C ASP A 19 -24.82 13.81 -7.70
N PHE A 20 -26.14 13.61 -7.72
CA PHE A 20 -27.10 14.59 -8.22
C PHE A 20 -27.92 15.17 -7.07
N LYS A 21 -28.06 16.50 -7.05
CA LYS A 21 -28.99 17.17 -6.14
C LYS A 21 -29.92 18.08 -6.96
N LEU A 22 -31.22 18.02 -6.66
CA LEU A 22 -32.19 18.89 -7.32
C LEU A 22 -32.00 20.36 -6.88
N ARG A 23 -31.76 20.55 -5.57
CA ARG A 23 -31.53 21.83 -4.90
C ARG A 23 -30.58 21.63 -3.73
N LEU A 24 -29.88 22.68 -3.36
CA LEU A 24 -29.01 22.69 -2.18
C LEU A 24 -29.05 24.07 -1.53
N SER A 25 -29.73 24.19 -0.38
CA SER A 25 -29.79 25.45 0.37
C SER A 25 -28.70 25.48 1.45
N LEU A 26 -27.68 26.32 1.26
CA LEU A 26 -26.57 26.48 2.21
C LEU A 26 -26.89 27.45 3.36
N GLN A 27 -28.13 27.88 3.51
CA GLN A 27 -28.56 28.70 4.65
C GLN A 27 -28.72 27.84 5.92
N TYR A 28 -29.14 26.58 5.75
CA TYR A 28 -29.35 25.65 6.85
C TYR A 28 -28.07 24.89 7.19
N GLU A 29 -27.77 24.84 8.48
CA GLU A 29 -26.58 24.17 9.01
C GLU A 29 -26.56 22.66 8.70
N SER A 30 -27.73 22.01 8.70
CA SER A 30 -27.89 20.60 8.32
C SER A 30 -27.38 20.31 6.91
N ASN A 31 -27.69 21.20 5.95
CA ASN A 31 -27.30 21.03 4.56
C ASN A 31 -25.81 21.29 4.35
N LYS A 32 -25.20 22.20 5.12
CA LYS A 32 -23.74 22.39 5.12
C LYS A 32 -23.03 21.14 5.62
N LYS A 33 -23.55 20.50 6.68
CA LYS A 33 -23.03 19.24 7.22
C LYS A 33 -23.15 18.09 6.22
N GLU A 34 -24.31 17.95 5.59
CA GLU A 34 -24.54 16.94 4.56
C GLU A 34 -23.60 17.14 3.37
N LEU A 35 -23.46 18.39 2.87
CA LEU A 35 -22.55 18.71 1.78
C LEU A 35 -21.10 18.37 2.13
N ALA A 36 -20.62 18.77 3.31
CA ALA A 36 -19.25 18.46 3.74
C ALA A 36 -19.02 16.94 3.84
N LYS A 37 -20.00 16.21 4.36
CA LYS A 37 -19.98 14.74 4.42
C LYS A 37 -19.90 14.11 3.02
N ASP A 38 -20.72 14.58 2.07
CA ASP A 38 -20.73 14.08 0.69
C ASP A 38 -19.41 14.37 -0.02
N ILE A 39 -18.89 15.59 0.11
CA ILE A 39 -17.61 15.99 -0.47
C ILE A 39 -16.47 15.13 0.12
N SER A 40 -16.41 14.96 1.44
CA SER A 40 -15.44 14.10 2.13
C SER A 40 -15.50 12.65 1.65
N ALA A 41 -16.70 12.08 1.58
CA ALA A 41 -16.89 10.69 1.15
C ALA A 41 -16.45 10.47 -0.30
N ILE A 42 -16.80 11.38 -1.21
CA ILE A 42 -16.38 11.33 -2.62
C ILE A 42 -14.87 11.49 -2.74
N ALA A 43 -14.26 12.40 -1.97
CA ALA A 43 -12.82 12.63 -1.98
C ALA A 43 -12.04 11.40 -1.51
N ASN A 44 -12.46 10.77 -0.40
CA ASN A 44 -11.83 9.56 0.15
C ASN A 44 -11.99 8.32 -0.71
N SER A 45 -12.98 8.30 -1.60
CA SER A 45 -13.23 7.14 -2.43
C SER A 45 -12.19 6.95 -3.54
N ARG A 46 -11.99 5.70 -3.97
CA ARG A 46 -11.09 5.35 -5.08
C ARG A 46 -11.52 5.96 -6.41
N GLY A 47 -10.54 6.22 -7.28
CA GLY A 47 -10.74 6.84 -8.60
C GLY A 47 -10.32 8.30 -8.65
N GLY A 48 -10.56 8.95 -9.80
CA GLY A 48 -10.14 10.34 -10.05
C GLY A 48 -11.07 11.39 -9.43
N ARG A 49 -11.29 12.47 -10.20
CA ARG A 49 -12.15 13.60 -9.80
C ARG A 49 -13.59 13.15 -9.59
N GLY A 50 -14.23 13.73 -8.58
CA GLY A 50 -15.66 13.56 -8.30
C GLY A 50 -16.47 14.81 -8.66
N TYR A 51 -17.79 14.64 -8.76
CA TYR A 51 -18.72 15.68 -9.15
C TYR A 51 -20.00 15.62 -8.31
N ILE A 52 -20.45 16.77 -7.83
CA ILE A 52 -21.82 16.97 -7.34
C ILE A 52 -22.50 17.94 -8.30
N ILE A 53 -23.56 17.49 -8.96
CA ILE A 53 -24.29 18.27 -9.96
C ILE A 53 -25.63 18.73 -9.37
N ILE A 54 -25.85 20.03 -9.36
CA ILE A 54 -26.99 20.67 -8.69
C ILE A 54 -27.92 21.31 -9.73
N GLY A 55 -29.21 21.02 -9.66
CA GLY A 55 -30.22 21.45 -10.63
C GLY A 55 -30.70 20.35 -11.58
N VAL A 56 -30.37 19.10 -11.27
CA VAL A 56 -30.78 17.89 -12.01
C VAL A 56 -31.52 16.95 -11.05
N GLU A 57 -32.63 16.39 -11.50
CA GLU A 57 -33.35 15.36 -10.75
C GLU A 57 -32.65 14.00 -10.91
N ASP A 58 -32.33 13.34 -9.81
CA ASP A 58 -31.56 12.08 -9.78
C ASP A 58 -32.18 10.98 -10.67
N LYS A 59 -33.39 10.51 -10.36
CA LYS A 59 -34.00 9.35 -11.06
C LYS A 59 -34.36 9.62 -12.52
N SER A 60 -34.89 10.80 -12.82
CA SER A 60 -35.36 11.14 -14.17
C SER A 60 -34.25 11.73 -15.05
N LYS A 61 -33.13 12.17 -14.45
CA LYS A 61 -32.04 12.93 -15.07
C LYS A 61 -32.52 14.21 -15.76
N LYS A 62 -33.72 14.70 -15.40
CA LYS A 62 -34.30 15.89 -15.98
C LYS A 62 -33.56 17.13 -15.49
N ILE A 63 -33.12 17.95 -16.43
CA ILE A 63 -32.51 19.25 -16.15
C ILE A 63 -33.64 20.22 -15.76
N VAL A 64 -33.69 20.57 -14.47
CA VAL A 64 -34.67 21.52 -13.93
C VAL A 64 -34.11 22.93 -13.96
N GLY A 65 -32.81 23.09 -13.66
CA GLY A 65 -32.14 24.39 -13.56
C GLY A 65 -32.36 25.08 -12.22
N LEU A 66 -31.46 25.98 -11.86
CA LEU A 66 -31.47 26.77 -10.63
C LEU A 66 -31.92 28.20 -10.94
N LYS A 67 -32.65 28.81 -10.00
CA LYS A 67 -32.91 30.25 -9.99
C LYS A 67 -31.67 31.00 -9.51
N ASP A 68 -31.59 32.30 -9.79
CA ASP A 68 -30.42 33.12 -9.44
C ASP A 68 -30.09 33.12 -7.94
N ASP A 69 -31.11 33.05 -7.07
CA ASP A 69 -30.97 32.97 -5.61
C ASP A 69 -30.57 31.57 -5.11
N GLU A 70 -30.66 30.55 -5.97
CA GLU A 70 -30.29 29.16 -5.69
C GLU A 70 -28.87 28.83 -6.21
N ILE A 71 -28.22 29.75 -6.94
CA ILE A 71 -26.87 29.57 -7.45
C ILE A 71 -25.87 29.63 -6.29
N ILE A 72 -25.08 28.56 -6.17
CA ILE A 72 -24.08 28.43 -5.12
C ILE A 72 -22.75 29.03 -5.58
N LYS A 73 -22.16 29.87 -4.73
CA LYS A 73 -20.85 30.47 -4.98
C LYS A 73 -19.73 29.55 -4.51
N GLU A 74 -18.60 29.57 -5.22
CA GLU A 74 -17.42 28.79 -4.87
C GLU A 74 -16.92 29.08 -3.45
N GLU A 75 -16.85 30.36 -3.08
CA GLU A 75 -16.39 30.81 -1.76
C GLU A 75 -17.21 30.16 -0.62
N GLN A 76 -18.52 30.02 -0.78
CA GLN A 76 -19.38 29.42 0.23
C GLN A 76 -19.03 27.94 0.44
N VAL A 77 -18.79 27.20 -0.64
CA VAL A 77 -18.41 25.79 -0.57
C VAL A 77 -17.01 25.63 0.00
N GLN A 78 -16.05 26.47 -0.42
CA GLN A 78 -14.69 26.47 0.12
C GLN A 78 -14.69 26.75 1.64
N GLN A 79 -15.47 27.72 2.12
CA GLN A 79 -15.60 27.99 3.55
C GLN A 79 -16.17 26.79 4.32
N ILE A 80 -17.20 26.12 3.78
CA ILE A 80 -17.77 24.91 4.40
C ILE A 80 -16.72 23.80 4.50
N VAL A 81 -16.00 23.54 3.41
CA VAL A 81 -14.98 22.48 3.36
C VAL A 81 -13.83 22.81 4.29
N SER A 82 -13.25 24.01 4.24
CA SER A 82 -12.12 24.40 5.09
C SER A 82 -12.46 24.46 6.57
N SER A 83 -13.71 24.75 6.94
CA SER A 83 -14.12 24.77 8.35
C SER A 83 -14.45 23.39 8.92
N ARG A 84 -14.92 22.46 8.08
CA ARG A 84 -15.44 21.15 8.53
C ARG A 84 -14.61 19.94 8.15
N CYS A 85 -13.79 20.03 7.11
CA CYS A 85 -12.96 18.94 6.64
C CYS A 85 -11.50 19.17 7.04
N GLU A 86 -10.85 18.12 7.54
CA GLU A 86 -9.43 18.12 7.87
C GLU A 86 -8.74 16.98 7.12
N PRO A 87 -7.74 17.25 6.28
CA PRO A 87 -7.36 18.58 5.78
C PRO A 87 -8.43 19.18 4.83
N PRO A 88 -8.33 20.46 4.45
CA PRO A 88 -9.23 21.05 3.47
C PRO A 88 -9.19 20.33 2.12
N ILE A 89 -10.36 20.04 1.55
CA ILE A 89 -10.48 19.32 0.28
C ILE A 89 -10.43 20.32 -0.89
N PRO A 90 -9.55 20.13 -1.89
CA PRO A 90 -9.52 20.99 -3.07
C PRO A 90 -10.81 20.81 -3.89
N ILE A 91 -11.55 21.89 -4.08
CA ILE A 91 -12.80 21.92 -4.86
C ILE A 91 -12.84 23.15 -5.78
N SER A 92 -13.67 23.10 -6.81
CA SER A 92 -14.08 24.27 -7.60
C SER A 92 -15.57 24.23 -7.89
N VAL A 93 -16.21 25.38 -8.05
CA VAL A 93 -17.65 25.46 -8.34
C VAL A 93 -17.87 26.20 -9.65
N ASP A 94 -18.41 25.50 -10.64
CA ASP A 94 -18.76 26.08 -11.94
C ASP A 94 -20.27 26.27 -12.04
N THR A 95 -20.72 27.37 -12.66
CA THR A 95 -22.12 27.52 -13.09
C THR A 95 -22.17 27.43 -14.61
N ILE A 96 -22.97 26.49 -15.13
CA ILE A 96 -23.06 26.19 -16.56
C ILE A 96 -24.51 26.34 -17.01
N ASN A 97 -24.74 27.11 -18.07
CA ASN A 97 -26.06 27.28 -18.68
C ASN A 97 -26.30 26.22 -19.75
N ILE A 98 -27.36 25.44 -19.61
CA ILE A 98 -27.86 24.48 -20.60
C ILE A 98 -29.30 24.81 -20.90
N GLU A 99 -29.66 25.07 -22.17
CA GLU A 99 -31.05 25.33 -22.57
C GLU A 99 -31.75 26.42 -21.71
N ASN A 100 -31.05 27.53 -21.45
CA ASN A 100 -31.48 28.62 -20.56
C ASN A 100 -31.74 28.22 -19.09
N LYS A 101 -31.18 27.10 -18.65
CA LYS A 101 -31.21 26.65 -17.26
C LYS A 101 -29.81 26.64 -16.66
N SER A 102 -29.63 27.33 -15.55
CA SER A 102 -28.37 27.38 -14.80
C SER A 102 -28.18 26.09 -13.99
N ILE A 103 -27.02 25.45 -14.09
CA ILE A 103 -26.65 24.25 -13.34
C ILE A 103 -25.35 24.52 -12.60
N CYS A 104 -25.31 24.26 -11.30
CA CYS A 104 -24.07 24.35 -10.53
C CYS A 104 -23.38 22.99 -10.49
N VAL A 105 -22.06 22.99 -10.63
CA VAL A 105 -21.24 21.78 -10.57
C VAL A 105 -20.12 22.03 -9.57
N ILE A 106 -20.12 21.25 -8.49
CA ILE A 106 -19.00 21.18 -7.57
C ILE A 106 -18.06 20.09 -8.08
N THR A 107 -16.88 20.47 -8.53
CA THR A 107 -15.81 19.53 -8.89
C THR A 107 -14.96 19.28 -7.66
N ILE A 108 -14.83 18.00 -7.28
CA ILE A 108 -14.03 17.55 -6.14
C ILE A 108 -12.75 16.93 -6.69
N TYR A 109 -11.62 17.58 -6.45
CA TYR A 109 -10.34 17.07 -6.92
C TYR A 109 -9.86 15.93 -6.02
N SER A 110 -9.20 14.93 -6.60
CA SER A 110 -8.47 13.96 -5.79
C SER A 110 -7.24 14.66 -5.24
N GLY A 111 -7.25 14.98 -3.95
CA GLY A 111 -6.05 15.52 -3.30
C GLY A 111 -5.16 14.42 -2.73
N GLU A 112 -3.96 14.84 -2.33
CA GLU A 112 -2.85 14.01 -1.86
C GLU A 112 -2.78 13.93 -0.33
N GLN A 113 -3.88 14.26 0.36
CA GLN A 113 -3.91 14.32 1.82
C GLN A 113 -5.09 13.53 2.39
N LYS A 114 -5.45 12.42 1.74
CA LYS A 114 -6.43 11.47 2.28
C LYS A 114 -5.84 10.77 3.51
N PRO A 115 -6.67 10.21 4.40
CA PRO A 115 -8.11 10.35 4.43
C PRO A 115 -8.54 11.72 5.00
N TYR A 116 -9.61 12.28 4.44
CA TYR A 116 -10.26 13.51 4.88
C TYR A 116 -11.28 13.22 5.99
N GLN A 117 -11.11 13.89 7.13
CA GLN A 117 -11.95 13.76 8.32
C GLN A 117 -13.00 14.86 8.39
N ILE A 118 -14.19 14.55 8.92
CA ILE A 118 -15.15 15.58 9.35
C ILE A 118 -14.84 16.00 10.79
N ARG A 119 -14.35 17.23 10.97
CA ARG A 119 -13.86 17.78 12.26
C ARG A 119 -14.87 17.67 13.39
N GLU A 120 -16.14 17.97 13.13
CA GLU A 120 -17.19 17.96 14.15
C GLU A 120 -17.46 16.58 14.76
N SER A 121 -17.32 15.53 13.95
CA SER A 121 -17.65 14.16 14.36
C SER A 121 -16.43 13.27 14.56
N GLY A 122 -15.27 13.69 14.05
CA GLY A 122 -14.07 12.87 13.92
C GLY A 122 -14.21 11.72 12.90
N ALA A 123 -15.34 11.60 12.22
CA ALA A 123 -15.61 10.49 11.33
C ALA A 123 -14.93 10.67 9.96
N PHE A 124 -14.50 9.55 9.39
CA PHE A 124 -14.01 9.45 8.03
C PHE A 124 -15.06 8.70 7.20
N TYR A 125 -15.50 9.29 6.09
CA TYR A 125 -16.54 8.71 5.24
C TYR A 125 -15.98 8.25 3.90
N ILE A 126 -16.62 7.25 3.29
CA ILE A 126 -16.31 6.71 1.97
C ILE A 126 -17.61 6.36 1.23
N ARG A 127 -17.63 6.48 -0.11
CA ARG A 127 -18.78 6.08 -0.93
C ARG A 127 -18.71 4.59 -1.27
N ARG A 128 -19.83 3.89 -1.11
CA ARG A 128 -20.05 2.51 -1.55
C ARG A 128 -21.17 2.50 -2.59
N GLY A 129 -20.83 2.70 -3.86
CA GLY A 129 -21.84 3.00 -4.89
C GLY A 129 -22.38 4.42 -4.68
N SER A 130 -23.71 4.60 -4.65
CA SER A 130 -24.35 5.89 -4.38
C SER A 130 -24.50 6.22 -2.90
N THR A 131 -24.24 5.28 -1.98
CA THR A 131 -24.41 5.52 -0.53
C THR A 131 -23.10 5.92 0.14
N THR A 132 -23.20 6.69 1.22
CA THR A 132 -22.06 7.11 2.07
C THR A 132 -22.01 6.25 3.33
N ASP A 133 -20.84 5.68 3.61
CA ASP A 133 -20.55 4.83 4.78
C ASP A 133 -19.32 5.35 5.55
N THR A 134 -19.08 4.86 6.76
CA THR A 134 -17.86 5.16 7.52
C THR A 134 -16.70 4.25 7.10
N MET A 135 -15.49 4.81 7.06
CA MET A 135 -14.29 4.04 6.78
C MET A 135 -14.00 3.08 7.94
N ARG A 136 -13.71 1.83 7.61
CA ARG A 136 -13.24 0.82 8.56
C ARG A 136 -11.77 1.06 8.89
N LYS A 137 -11.32 0.51 10.01
CA LYS A 137 -9.91 0.61 10.45
C LYS A 137 -8.89 0.28 9.35
N GLN A 138 -9.14 -0.78 8.58
CA GLN A 138 -8.24 -1.18 7.50
C GLN A 138 -8.20 -0.15 6.36
N GLU A 139 -9.36 0.37 5.95
CA GLU A 139 -9.48 1.39 4.90
C GLU A 139 -8.78 2.70 5.31
N LEU A 140 -8.80 3.04 6.61
CA LEU A 140 -8.05 4.18 7.15
C LEU A 140 -6.54 3.98 7.04
N ILE A 141 -6.03 2.82 7.44
CA ILE A 141 -4.59 2.51 7.35
C ILE A 141 -4.13 2.62 5.89
N GLU A 142 -4.86 2.02 4.96
CA GLU A 142 -4.56 2.11 3.52
C GLU A 142 -4.53 3.57 3.03
N ALA A 143 -5.50 4.39 3.43
CA ALA A 143 -5.55 5.80 3.01
C ALA A 143 -4.40 6.65 3.60
N PHE A 144 -3.98 6.39 4.84
CA PHE A 144 -2.82 7.06 5.45
C PHE A 144 -1.49 6.63 4.80
N GLU A 145 -1.37 5.36 4.42
CA GLU A 145 -0.20 4.83 3.71
C GLU A 145 -0.09 5.43 2.28
N GLU A 146 -1.21 5.61 1.57
CA GLU A 146 -1.23 6.18 0.21
C GLU A 146 -0.63 7.60 0.12
N ASN A 147 -0.71 8.41 1.18
CA ASN A 147 -0.24 9.80 1.20
C ASN A 147 1.11 10.02 1.89
N LEU A 148 1.86 8.94 2.17
CA LEU A 148 3.20 9.00 2.77
C LEU A 148 3.28 9.64 4.17
N ASP A 149 2.14 9.93 4.81
CA ASP A 149 2.08 10.43 6.19
C ASP A 149 2.27 9.30 7.23
N PHE A 150 2.15 8.04 6.80
CA PHE A 150 2.34 6.87 7.65
C PHE A 150 3.14 5.79 6.94
N PHE A 151 4.44 5.71 7.22
CA PHE A 151 5.26 4.56 6.82
C PHE A 151 5.17 3.48 7.90
N MET A 152 4.44 2.41 7.61
CA MET A 152 4.29 1.25 8.49
C MET A 152 5.65 0.73 8.99
N GLU A 153 6.68 0.79 8.13
CA GLU A 153 8.07 0.43 8.45
C GLU A 153 8.63 1.23 9.63
N THR A 154 8.20 2.48 9.79
CA THR A 154 8.66 3.37 10.87
C THR A 154 7.66 3.47 12.02
N SER A 155 6.60 2.65 12.04
CA SER A 155 5.69 2.62 13.17
C SER A 155 6.31 1.86 14.33
N THR A 156 6.14 2.38 15.54
CA THR A 156 6.60 1.75 16.78
C THR A 156 5.83 0.46 17.08
N ILE A 157 6.55 -0.59 17.44
CA ILE A 157 5.98 -1.83 17.96
C ILE A 157 6.00 -1.75 19.49
N VAL A 158 4.82 -1.56 20.08
CA VAL A 158 4.68 -1.39 21.54
C VAL A 158 5.15 -2.65 22.26
N LYS A 159 5.80 -2.47 23.42
CA LYS A 159 6.38 -3.54 24.24
C LYS A 159 7.53 -4.30 23.54
N SER A 160 8.16 -3.70 22.54
CA SER A 160 9.42 -4.19 21.99
C SER A 160 10.59 -3.46 22.63
N ASP A 161 11.78 -4.06 22.57
CA ASP A 161 12.96 -3.48 23.20
C ASP A 161 14.17 -3.57 22.27
N ILE A 162 14.98 -2.51 22.26
CA ILE A 162 16.17 -2.42 21.41
C ILE A 162 17.25 -3.46 21.72
N SER A 163 17.20 -4.13 22.88
CA SER A 163 18.08 -5.26 23.22
C SER A 163 17.93 -6.47 22.29
N PHE A 164 16.80 -6.58 21.59
CA PHE A 164 16.56 -7.64 20.61
C PHE A 164 17.06 -7.28 19.20
N LEU A 165 17.65 -6.10 19.02
CA LEU A 165 18.34 -5.73 17.79
C LEU A 165 19.76 -6.31 17.78
N ASP A 166 20.18 -6.79 16.63
CA ASP A 166 21.49 -7.38 16.37
C ASP A 166 22.55 -6.27 16.29
N GLU A 167 23.40 -6.23 17.31
CA GLU A 167 24.47 -5.23 17.44
C GLU A 167 25.46 -5.27 16.26
N ILE A 168 25.70 -6.44 15.67
CA ILE A 168 26.63 -6.59 14.54
C ILE A 168 26.01 -5.94 13.30
N LEU A 169 24.74 -6.21 13.02
CA LEU A 169 24.03 -5.59 11.90
C LEU A 169 23.91 -4.06 12.08
N LEU A 170 23.63 -3.58 13.29
CA LEU A 170 23.59 -2.15 13.57
C LEU A 170 24.94 -1.49 13.31
N LYS A 171 26.02 -2.03 13.87
CA LYS A 171 27.39 -1.52 13.64
C LYS A 171 27.74 -1.52 12.16
N GLN A 172 27.45 -2.61 11.44
CA GLN A 172 27.70 -2.72 10.02
C GLN A 172 26.93 -1.67 9.21
N TYR A 173 25.65 -1.45 9.52
CA TYR A 173 24.83 -0.45 8.82
C TYR A 173 25.40 0.96 8.97
N PHE A 174 25.71 1.39 10.20
CA PHE A 174 26.25 2.73 10.44
C PHE A 174 27.68 2.86 9.88
N TYR A 175 28.51 1.83 10.00
CA TYR A 175 29.86 1.82 9.41
C TYR A 175 29.82 2.01 7.89
N ASN A 176 28.89 1.32 7.20
CA ASN A 176 28.69 1.47 5.76
C ASN A 176 28.16 2.86 5.36
N LYS A 177 27.70 3.68 6.33
CA LYS A 177 27.35 5.09 6.16
C LYS A 177 28.47 6.05 6.58
N GLY A 178 29.64 5.55 6.98
CA GLY A 178 30.75 6.35 7.50
C GLY A 178 30.54 6.84 8.94
N ILE A 179 29.68 6.18 9.72
CA ILE A 179 29.36 6.54 11.10
C ILE A 179 29.80 5.40 12.03
N GLU A 180 30.61 5.71 13.04
CA GLU A 180 30.96 4.75 14.08
C GLU A 180 29.86 4.68 15.15
N LEU A 181 29.31 3.49 15.39
CA LEU A 181 28.30 3.26 16.43
C LEU A 181 28.98 2.91 17.76
N ASN A 182 28.69 3.69 18.80
CA ASN A 182 29.17 3.49 20.17
C ASN A 182 28.04 3.70 21.20
N ASN A 183 28.33 3.42 22.48
CA ASN A 183 27.30 3.48 23.53
C ASN A 183 26.71 4.88 23.74
N GLU A 184 27.49 5.94 23.51
CA GLU A 184 27.07 7.33 23.71
C GLU A 184 26.11 7.78 22.61
N ASN A 185 26.38 7.42 21.36
CA ASN A 185 25.58 7.84 20.21
C ASN A 185 24.48 6.84 19.80
N LYS A 186 24.49 5.60 20.31
CA LYS A 186 23.56 4.53 19.90
C LYS A 186 22.10 4.94 19.98
N LYS A 187 21.64 5.44 21.12
CA LYS A 187 20.22 5.82 21.29
C LYS A 187 19.81 6.91 20.29
N PHE A 188 20.63 7.95 20.14
CA PHE A 188 20.40 9.04 19.19
C PHE A 188 20.36 8.56 17.73
N LEU A 189 21.28 7.68 17.34
CA LEU A 189 21.36 7.15 15.98
C LEU A 189 20.18 6.23 15.66
N LEU A 190 19.77 5.37 16.59
CA LEU A 190 18.58 4.51 16.41
C LEU A 190 17.29 5.34 16.25
N GLU A 191 17.16 6.42 17.02
CA GLU A 191 16.01 7.33 16.94
C GLU A 191 16.01 8.13 15.63
N SER A 192 17.14 8.73 15.28
CA SER A 192 17.29 9.57 14.08
C SER A 192 17.16 8.78 12.78
N SER A 193 17.56 7.51 12.77
CA SER A 193 17.37 6.58 11.64
C SER A 193 16.00 5.92 11.59
N ARG A 194 15.12 6.19 12.59
CA ARG A 194 13.80 5.57 12.76
C ARG A 194 13.84 4.04 12.88
N ILE A 195 14.92 3.49 13.46
CA ILE A 195 15.04 2.07 13.83
C ILE A 195 14.30 1.80 15.15
N ALA A 196 14.27 2.79 16.04
CA ALA A 196 13.57 2.74 17.31
C ALA A 196 13.03 4.13 17.68
N TYR A 197 12.09 4.18 18.63
CA TYR A 197 11.62 5.42 19.24
C TYR A 197 11.78 5.34 20.75
N ARG A 198 12.10 6.48 21.34
CA ARG A 198 12.03 6.67 22.80
C ARG A 198 10.57 6.79 23.23
N GLU A 199 10.22 6.13 24.32
CA GLU A 199 8.93 6.32 24.97
C GLU A 199 8.87 7.71 25.64
N LYS A 200 7.72 8.38 25.61
CA LYS A 200 7.61 9.78 26.08
C LYS A 200 7.86 9.94 27.58
N GLU A 201 7.49 8.92 28.37
CA GLU A 201 7.49 8.97 29.83
C GLU A 201 8.54 8.03 30.45
N SER A 202 9.39 7.40 29.64
CA SER A 202 10.43 6.49 30.12
C SER A 202 11.72 6.62 29.31
N GLU A 203 12.84 6.13 29.85
CA GLU A 203 14.09 6.02 29.10
C GLU A 203 14.13 4.80 28.15
N ASN A 204 13.07 4.00 28.13
CA ASN A 204 12.99 2.82 27.29
C ASN A 204 12.83 3.21 25.82
N MET A 205 13.40 2.38 24.96
CA MET A 205 13.27 2.53 23.51
C MET A 205 12.56 1.31 22.94
N ASN A 206 11.46 1.57 22.24
CA ASN A 206 10.73 0.55 21.49
C ASN A 206 11.24 0.52 20.05
N CYS A 207 11.34 -0.68 19.48
CA CYS A 207 11.72 -0.84 18.08
C CYS A 207 10.59 -0.39 17.14
N THR A 208 10.96 0.04 15.93
CA THR A 208 10.00 0.14 14.82
C THR A 208 9.79 -1.21 14.17
N LEU A 209 8.72 -1.34 13.37
CA LEU A 209 8.48 -2.51 12.55
C LEU A 209 9.69 -2.84 11.68
N GLY A 210 10.20 -1.85 10.94
CA GLY A 210 11.38 -1.96 10.09
C GLY A 210 12.64 -2.27 10.89
N GLY A 211 12.79 -1.68 12.08
CA GLY A 211 13.86 -2.00 13.01
C GLY A 211 13.91 -3.50 13.34
N LEU A 212 12.76 -4.09 13.71
CA LEU A 212 12.66 -5.53 13.97
C LEU A 212 12.85 -6.38 12.71
N LEU A 213 12.27 -5.99 11.58
CA LEU A 213 12.35 -6.75 10.33
C LEU A 213 13.77 -6.83 9.77
N VAL A 214 14.54 -5.75 9.87
CA VAL A 214 15.88 -5.67 9.29
C VAL A 214 16.96 -6.09 10.30
N PHE A 215 16.83 -5.69 11.55
CA PHE A 215 17.90 -5.80 12.54
C PHE A 215 17.61 -6.80 13.65
N SER A 216 16.51 -7.56 13.65
CA SER A 216 16.26 -8.58 14.69
C SER A 216 16.00 -9.97 14.10
N ASN A 217 16.68 -10.97 14.66
CA ASN A 217 16.43 -12.39 14.37
C ASN A 217 15.33 -13.01 15.23
N TYR A 218 14.86 -12.30 16.26
CA TYR A 218 13.83 -12.75 17.20
C TYR A 218 12.52 -11.96 17.02
N ASN A 219 12.36 -11.33 15.86
CA ASN A 219 11.22 -10.46 15.57
C ASN A 219 9.86 -11.18 15.58
N SER A 220 9.84 -12.51 15.50
CA SER A 220 8.60 -13.31 15.57
C SER A 220 7.88 -13.21 16.92
N LEU A 221 8.56 -12.74 17.98
CA LEU A 221 7.93 -12.43 19.27
C LEU A 221 6.85 -11.34 19.17
N TRP A 222 7.07 -10.34 18.29
CA TRP A 222 6.12 -9.24 18.07
C TRP A 222 5.43 -9.29 16.71
N ILE A 223 6.07 -9.93 15.73
CA ILE A 223 5.61 -10.00 14.34
C ILE A 223 5.50 -11.48 13.95
N PRO A 224 4.57 -12.25 14.54
CA PRO A 224 4.50 -13.69 14.35
C PRO A 224 4.32 -14.09 12.88
N GLN A 225 3.66 -13.24 12.09
CA GLN A 225 3.46 -13.43 10.65
C GLN A 225 4.70 -13.16 9.79
N ASN A 226 5.79 -12.62 10.35
CA ASN A 226 7.04 -12.42 9.61
C ASN A 226 7.76 -13.77 9.42
N MET A 227 7.32 -14.51 8.42
CA MET A 227 7.86 -15.82 8.10
C MET A 227 7.74 -16.15 6.61
N ILE A 228 8.59 -17.06 6.18
CA ILE A 228 8.48 -17.76 4.90
C ILE A 228 8.15 -19.23 5.21
N LYS A 229 7.01 -19.71 4.71
CA LYS A 229 6.62 -21.12 4.80
C LYS A 229 6.98 -21.83 3.50
N ILE A 230 7.88 -22.79 3.57
CA ILE A 230 8.27 -23.65 2.45
C ILE A 230 7.52 -24.97 2.58
N ILE A 231 6.77 -25.35 1.56
CA ILE A 231 6.03 -26.62 1.46
C ILE A 231 6.71 -27.48 0.40
N ASN A 232 7.39 -28.53 0.85
CA ASN A 232 8.13 -29.47 0.03
C ASN A 232 7.27 -30.70 -0.28
N ARG A 233 6.90 -30.89 -1.54
CA ARG A 233 6.17 -32.09 -2.00
C ARG A 233 7.02 -33.03 -2.85
N ILE A 234 8.33 -32.80 -2.95
CA ILE A 234 9.18 -33.47 -3.95
C ILE A 234 10.28 -34.35 -3.35
N ASN A 235 10.87 -33.94 -2.23
CA ASN A 235 11.96 -34.65 -1.58
C ASN A 235 11.49 -35.18 -0.23
N LYS A 236 11.31 -36.51 -0.11
CA LYS A 236 10.82 -37.15 1.12
C LYS A 236 11.88 -37.27 2.22
N SER A 237 13.16 -36.99 1.92
CA SER A 237 14.22 -37.01 2.94
C SER A 237 14.27 -35.73 3.77
N GLU A 238 13.62 -34.66 3.30
CA GLU A 238 13.52 -33.37 3.99
C GLU A 238 12.10 -33.19 4.52
N ASP A 239 11.94 -32.27 5.48
CA ASP A 239 10.62 -31.96 6.05
C ASP A 239 9.61 -31.52 4.98
N GLU A 240 8.35 -31.93 5.16
CA GLU A 240 7.26 -31.50 4.26
C GLU A 240 6.98 -30.00 4.40
N VAL A 241 7.10 -29.45 5.61
CA VAL A 241 6.85 -28.03 5.89
C VAL A 241 7.99 -27.47 6.73
N THR A 242 8.65 -26.44 6.20
CA THR A 242 9.68 -25.68 6.91
C THR A 242 9.21 -24.25 7.08
N VAL A 243 9.25 -23.73 8.31
CA VAL A 243 8.95 -22.33 8.63
C VAL A 243 10.24 -21.60 8.91
N ILE A 244 10.48 -20.51 8.19
CA ILE A 244 11.68 -19.69 8.31
C ILE A 244 11.31 -18.34 8.90
N GLN A 245 11.94 -18.01 10.02
CA GLN A 245 11.81 -16.75 10.73
C GLN A 245 13.19 -16.11 10.96
N GLY A 246 13.19 -14.79 11.14
CA GLY A 246 14.38 -13.98 11.43
C GLY A 246 14.33 -12.62 10.75
N SER A 247 15.47 -11.93 10.70
CA SER A 247 15.58 -10.72 9.91
C SER A 247 15.43 -11.02 8.41
N ILE A 248 15.06 -10.03 7.61
CA ILE A 248 14.81 -10.21 6.17
C ILE A 248 16.00 -10.88 5.45
N LEU A 249 17.23 -10.42 5.70
CA LEU A 249 18.43 -11.00 5.10
C LEU A 249 18.63 -12.45 5.55
N ASN A 250 18.48 -12.72 6.85
CA ASN A 250 18.61 -14.05 7.41
C ASN A 250 17.54 -15.02 6.86
N MET A 251 16.31 -14.57 6.66
CA MET A 251 15.26 -15.37 6.05
C MET A 251 15.60 -15.76 4.61
N ILE A 252 16.20 -14.86 3.82
CA ILE A 252 16.69 -15.19 2.47
C ILE A 252 17.80 -16.25 2.56
N ASP A 253 18.78 -16.05 3.42
CA ASP A 253 19.94 -16.95 3.54
C ASP A 253 19.54 -18.35 4.05
N LYS A 254 18.62 -18.42 5.01
CA LYS A 254 18.03 -19.69 5.46
C LYS A 254 17.21 -20.36 4.36
N SER A 255 16.43 -19.58 3.60
CA SER A 255 15.63 -20.13 2.49
C SER A 255 16.52 -20.73 1.41
N GLU A 256 17.65 -20.09 1.10
CA GLU A 256 18.64 -20.62 0.17
C GLU A 256 19.19 -21.97 0.60
N LYS A 257 19.62 -22.10 1.86
CA LYS A 257 20.10 -23.37 2.41
C LYS A 257 19.05 -24.48 2.32
N VAL A 258 17.81 -24.19 2.71
CA VAL A 258 16.69 -25.16 2.66
C VAL A 258 16.39 -25.58 1.22
N LEU A 259 16.37 -24.63 0.29
CA LEU A 259 16.09 -24.92 -1.12
C LEU A 259 17.19 -25.76 -1.79
N PHE A 260 18.46 -25.56 -1.42
CA PHE A 260 19.57 -26.37 -1.90
C PHE A 260 19.47 -27.85 -1.48
N ASN A 261 18.88 -28.15 -0.32
CA ASN A 261 18.67 -29.52 0.14
C ASN A 261 17.44 -30.18 -0.52
N ILE A 262 16.39 -29.39 -0.79
CA ILE A 262 15.14 -29.91 -1.35
C ILE A 262 15.24 -30.15 -2.87
N LEU A 263 15.91 -29.26 -3.61
CA LEU A 263 15.88 -29.23 -5.07
C LEU A 263 17.00 -30.05 -5.71
N PRO A 264 16.78 -30.64 -6.92
CA PRO A 264 17.85 -31.23 -7.71
C PRO A 264 18.94 -30.20 -8.04
N LYS A 265 20.20 -30.64 -8.17
CA LYS A 265 21.35 -29.75 -8.42
C LYS A 265 21.23 -28.99 -9.75
N GLU A 266 20.56 -29.58 -10.72
CA GLU A 266 20.35 -29.02 -12.06
C GLU A 266 19.22 -27.97 -12.08
N TYR A 267 18.38 -27.93 -11.05
CA TYR A 267 17.29 -26.97 -10.97
C TYR A 267 17.85 -25.57 -10.65
N PRO A 268 17.41 -24.50 -11.35
CA PRO A 268 17.93 -23.15 -11.13
C PRO A 268 17.37 -22.54 -9.83
N THR A 269 17.91 -22.95 -8.68
CA THR A 269 17.53 -22.45 -7.35
C THR A 269 17.62 -20.92 -7.24
N SER A 270 18.56 -20.30 -7.96
CA SER A 270 18.73 -18.86 -8.03
C SER A 270 17.47 -18.11 -8.49
N ALA A 271 16.62 -18.72 -9.32
CA ALA A 271 15.36 -18.12 -9.75
C ALA A 271 14.30 -18.12 -8.64
N ILE A 272 14.25 -19.15 -7.79
CA ILE A 272 13.37 -19.16 -6.62
C ILE A 272 13.84 -18.12 -5.62
N ILE A 273 15.15 -18.04 -5.37
CA ILE A 273 15.75 -17.04 -4.48
C ILE A 273 15.46 -15.62 -4.96
N GLU A 274 15.50 -15.36 -6.27
CA GLU A 274 15.08 -14.08 -6.83
C GLU A 274 13.59 -13.78 -6.55
N GLY A 275 12.72 -14.80 -6.66
CA GLY A 275 11.31 -14.66 -6.30
C GLY A 275 11.11 -14.39 -4.80
N ILE A 276 11.88 -15.05 -3.92
CA ILE A 276 11.83 -14.81 -2.47
C ILE A 276 12.33 -13.40 -2.12
N LYS A 277 13.42 -12.93 -2.74
CA LYS A 277 13.92 -11.56 -2.57
C LYS A 277 12.85 -10.52 -2.90
N ASN A 278 12.15 -10.71 -4.02
CA ASN A 278 11.03 -9.84 -4.40
C ASN A 278 9.87 -9.97 -3.42
N ALA A 279 9.54 -11.17 -2.97
CA ALA A 279 8.48 -11.39 -2.00
C ALA A 279 8.74 -10.64 -0.70
N VAL A 280 9.93 -10.76 -0.10
CA VAL A 280 10.24 -10.05 1.15
C VAL A 280 10.35 -8.53 0.99
N LEU A 281 10.85 -8.06 -0.16
CA LEU A 281 11.06 -6.63 -0.39
C LEU A 281 9.74 -5.89 -0.64
N TYR A 282 8.85 -6.50 -1.42
CA TYR A 282 7.58 -5.89 -1.83
C TYR A 282 6.39 -6.39 -1.01
N ARG A 283 6.61 -7.18 0.04
CA ARG A 283 5.55 -7.64 0.95
C ARG A 283 4.82 -6.45 1.55
N GLU A 284 3.49 -6.55 1.58
CA GLU A 284 2.63 -5.64 2.32
C GLU A 284 2.69 -5.98 3.82
N TYR A 285 3.56 -5.29 4.56
CA TYR A 285 3.79 -5.63 5.97
C TYR A 285 2.65 -5.29 6.91
N SER A 286 1.70 -4.45 6.48
CA SER A 286 0.41 -4.20 7.13
C SER A 286 -0.53 -5.42 7.10
N SER A 287 -0.33 -6.37 6.18
CA SER A 287 -1.07 -7.65 6.16
C SER A 287 -0.61 -8.58 7.29
N ILE A 288 -1.32 -8.54 8.41
CA ILE A 288 -0.99 -9.33 9.62
C ILE A 288 -1.47 -10.79 9.56
N ASN A 289 -2.42 -11.11 8.68
CA ASN A 289 -3.06 -12.43 8.58
C ASN A 289 -2.54 -13.31 7.43
N LYS A 290 -1.51 -12.87 6.72
CA LYS A 290 -0.93 -13.58 5.58
C LYS A 290 0.58 -13.71 5.72
N ILE A 291 1.15 -14.78 5.18
CA ILE A 291 2.59 -15.06 5.18
C ILE A 291 3.10 -15.25 3.75
N ILE A 292 4.42 -15.25 3.57
CA ILE A 292 5.01 -15.66 2.29
C ILE A 292 4.99 -17.19 2.23
N GLU A 293 4.50 -17.75 1.13
CA GLU A 293 4.45 -19.19 0.92
C GLU A 293 5.21 -19.62 -0.33
N VAL A 294 6.10 -20.61 -0.19
CA VAL A 294 6.83 -21.24 -1.29
C VAL A 294 6.36 -22.68 -1.40
N ASN A 295 5.57 -22.99 -2.42
CA ASN A 295 5.08 -24.34 -2.69
C ASN A 295 5.96 -25.00 -3.74
N ILE A 296 6.68 -26.05 -3.36
CA ILE A 296 7.57 -26.82 -4.23
C ILE A 296 6.85 -28.09 -4.67
N GLY A 297 6.59 -28.21 -5.97
CA GLY A 297 5.91 -29.36 -6.55
C GLY A 297 6.56 -29.88 -7.82
N TYR A 298 6.18 -31.10 -8.21
CA TYR A 298 6.70 -31.76 -9.41
C TYR A 298 6.40 -31.02 -10.71
N LYS A 299 5.18 -30.47 -10.87
CA LYS A 299 4.74 -29.79 -12.09
C LYS A 299 5.02 -28.29 -12.10
N SER A 300 5.04 -27.67 -10.93
CA SER A 300 5.28 -26.22 -10.77
C SER A 300 5.81 -25.92 -9.38
N ILE A 301 6.60 -24.86 -9.29
CA ILE A 301 6.96 -24.23 -8.02
C ILE A 301 6.29 -22.86 -7.98
N SER A 302 5.69 -22.47 -6.85
CA SER A 302 5.07 -21.15 -6.73
C SER A 302 5.45 -20.41 -5.47
N ILE A 303 5.65 -19.11 -5.60
CA ILE A 303 5.97 -18.19 -4.50
C ILE A 303 4.81 -17.19 -4.41
N THR A 304 4.11 -17.14 -3.28
CA THR A 304 3.00 -16.22 -3.03
C THR A 304 3.42 -15.22 -1.97
N SER A 305 3.26 -13.93 -2.26
CA SER A 305 3.55 -12.84 -1.33
C SER A 305 2.28 -12.01 -1.05
N PRO A 306 2.02 -11.61 0.20
CA PRO A 306 0.99 -10.61 0.52
C PRO A 306 1.26 -9.27 -0.18
N GLY A 307 0.20 -8.63 -0.66
CA GLY A 307 0.26 -7.37 -1.42
C GLY A 307 0.21 -7.60 -2.92
N ALA A 308 -0.84 -7.10 -3.57
CA ALA A 308 -0.95 -7.09 -5.04
C ALA A 308 -0.03 -6.02 -5.63
N LEU A 309 0.69 -6.28 -6.72
CA LEU A 309 1.53 -5.29 -7.41
C LEU A 309 0.71 -4.06 -7.81
N ILE A 310 1.14 -2.87 -7.38
CA ILE A 310 0.54 -1.58 -7.74
C ILE A 310 1.45 -0.96 -8.81
N GLU A 311 0.97 -0.90 -10.04
CA GLU A 311 1.60 -0.14 -11.10
C GLU A 311 1.26 1.35 -10.89
N ARG A 312 2.26 2.20 -10.65
CA ARG A 312 2.05 3.65 -10.77
C ARG A 312 2.00 3.98 -12.27
N LEU A 313 1.05 4.84 -12.65
CA LEU A 313 0.76 5.30 -14.01
C LEU A 313 1.88 6.17 -14.65
N ASP A 314 3.09 6.17 -14.12
CA ASP A 314 4.21 6.87 -14.74
C ASP A 314 4.85 5.96 -15.80
N ASN A 315 5.07 6.50 -16.99
CA ASN A 315 5.58 5.85 -18.22
C ASN A 315 7.01 5.26 -18.11
N GLY A 316 7.36 4.61 -17.00
CA GLY A 316 8.65 3.97 -16.76
C GLY A 316 8.46 2.55 -16.23
N VAL A 317 9.18 1.60 -16.83
CA VAL A 317 9.24 0.21 -16.38
C VAL A 317 9.87 0.16 -14.98
N GLY A 318 9.05 0.26 -13.94
CA GLY A 318 9.51 0.18 -12.56
C GLY A 318 8.35 0.16 -11.56
N SER A 319 8.25 -0.90 -10.78
CA SER A 319 7.37 -0.95 -9.60
C SER A 319 7.84 0.06 -8.56
N SER A 320 6.94 0.92 -8.07
CA SER A 320 7.23 1.78 -6.92
C SER A 320 7.66 0.92 -5.72
N LYS A 321 8.72 1.34 -5.02
CA LYS A 321 9.21 0.64 -3.84
C LYS A 321 8.28 0.94 -2.67
N ARG A 322 7.39 -0.01 -2.35
CA ARG A 322 6.47 0.07 -1.20
C ARG A 322 7.18 0.35 0.11
N ASN A 323 8.31 -0.31 0.30
CA ASN A 323 9.06 -0.36 1.54
C ASN A 323 10.42 0.35 1.35
N MET A 324 10.39 1.65 1.08
CA MET A 324 11.60 2.40 0.73
C MET A 324 12.57 2.49 1.93
N TRP A 325 12.05 2.56 3.16
CA TRP A 325 12.88 2.59 4.35
C TRP A 325 13.63 1.27 4.50
N ILE A 326 12.96 0.12 4.43
CA ILE A 326 13.55 -1.21 4.51
C ILE A 326 14.54 -1.40 3.37
N TYR A 327 14.13 -1.05 2.13
CA TYR A 327 14.99 -1.17 0.95
C TYR A 327 16.34 -0.47 1.17
N GLU A 328 16.34 0.76 1.67
CA GLU A 328 17.55 1.54 1.91
C GLU A 328 18.50 0.88 2.93
N LYS A 329 17.94 0.26 3.98
CA LYS A 329 18.77 -0.44 4.99
C LYS A 329 19.30 -1.75 4.43
N LEU A 330 18.48 -2.49 3.69
CA LEU A 330 18.89 -3.74 3.06
C LEU A 330 20.04 -3.52 2.07
N ILE A 331 19.95 -2.53 1.16
CA ILE A 331 21.05 -2.26 0.22
C ILE A 331 22.35 -1.83 0.93
N THR A 332 22.22 -1.14 2.06
CA THR A 332 23.36 -0.71 2.86
C THR A 332 24.04 -1.90 3.55
N LEU A 333 23.25 -2.88 4.01
CA LEU A 333 23.74 -4.09 4.69
C LEU A 333 24.17 -5.20 3.72
N ASP A 334 23.68 -5.17 2.50
CA ASP A 334 23.80 -6.27 1.55
C ASP A 334 25.12 -6.27 0.77
N ASN A 335 26.17 -6.79 1.42
CA ASN A 335 27.49 -6.98 0.82
C ASN A 335 27.45 -7.84 -0.46
N ASN A 336 26.45 -8.73 -0.59
CA ASN A 336 26.30 -9.65 -1.72
C ASN A 336 25.62 -9.01 -2.94
N LYS A 337 25.30 -7.70 -2.88
CA LYS A 337 24.70 -6.96 -4.00
C LYS A 337 23.41 -7.60 -4.53
N ARG A 338 22.70 -8.37 -3.71
CA ARG A 338 21.44 -9.07 -4.00
C ARG A 338 20.34 -8.10 -4.43
N PHE A 339 20.36 -6.86 -3.95
CA PHE A 339 19.34 -5.84 -4.22
C PHE A 339 19.78 -4.69 -5.14
N LEU A 340 21.03 -4.69 -5.64
CA LEU A 340 21.55 -3.61 -6.50
C LEU A 340 21.07 -3.71 -7.96
N ASN A 341 20.78 -4.91 -8.45
CA ASN A 341 20.36 -5.15 -9.85
C ASN A 341 18.84 -5.00 -10.07
N ASN A 342 18.26 -3.94 -9.49
CA ASN A 342 16.81 -3.71 -9.52
C ASN A 342 16.26 -3.54 -10.94
N GLY A 343 15.05 -4.06 -11.16
CA GLY A 343 14.32 -3.98 -12.44
C GLY A 343 14.56 -5.16 -13.38
N ARG A 344 15.62 -5.95 -13.18
CA ARG A 344 15.88 -7.17 -13.99
C ARG A 344 15.53 -8.48 -13.28
N GLY A 345 15.01 -8.45 -12.05
CA GLY A 345 14.70 -9.68 -11.29
C GLY A 345 13.71 -10.61 -12.01
N PHE A 346 12.63 -10.06 -12.57
CA PHE A 346 11.69 -10.83 -13.40
C PHE A 346 12.33 -11.36 -14.69
N LEU A 347 13.25 -10.61 -15.29
CA LEU A 347 13.99 -11.03 -16.47
C LEU A 347 14.91 -12.21 -16.13
N ARG A 348 15.71 -12.10 -15.06
CA ARG A 348 16.60 -13.16 -14.58
C ARG A 348 15.84 -14.46 -14.26
N MET A 349 14.67 -14.35 -13.64
CA MET A 349 13.81 -15.52 -13.44
C MET A 349 13.35 -16.14 -14.76
N LYS A 350 12.94 -15.33 -15.75
CA LYS A 350 12.54 -15.84 -17.07
C LYS A 350 13.71 -16.47 -17.83
N GLU A 351 14.88 -15.85 -17.80
CA GLU A 351 16.11 -16.31 -18.45
C GLU A 351 16.56 -17.67 -17.88
N ALA A 352 16.44 -17.87 -16.56
CA ALA A 352 16.80 -19.14 -15.91
C ALA A 352 15.98 -20.35 -16.40
N PHE A 353 14.81 -20.13 -17.01
CA PHE A 353 13.96 -21.19 -17.58
C PHE A 353 13.79 -21.06 -19.10
N TYR A 354 14.64 -20.27 -19.77
CA TYR A 354 14.59 -20.15 -21.23
C TYR A 354 14.78 -21.52 -21.89
N GLY A 355 13.88 -21.87 -22.82
CA GLY A 355 13.88 -23.19 -23.47
C GLY A 355 13.34 -24.36 -22.62
N VAL A 356 13.13 -24.17 -21.32
CA VAL A 356 12.61 -25.21 -20.41
C VAL A 356 11.12 -25.03 -20.13
N GLY A 357 10.69 -23.80 -19.86
CA GLY A 357 9.29 -23.50 -19.55
C GLY A 357 9.03 -22.04 -19.25
N LYS A 358 7.75 -21.67 -19.19
CA LYS A 358 7.34 -20.27 -18.99
C LYS A 358 7.19 -19.94 -17.50
N VAL A 359 7.88 -18.89 -17.05
CA VAL A 359 7.60 -18.23 -15.76
C VAL A 359 6.35 -17.37 -15.88
N LYS A 360 5.36 -17.60 -15.01
CA LYS A 360 4.12 -16.81 -14.93
C LYS A 360 4.15 -15.89 -13.71
N LEU A 361 3.74 -14.65 -13.90
CA LEU A 361 3.53 -13.65 -12.85
C LEU A 361 2.03 -13.39 -12.77
N VAL A 362 1.45 -13.56 -11.59
CA VAL A 362 0.00 -13.42 -11.36
C VAL A 362 -0.19 -12.36 -10.29
N ASN A 363 -0.81 -11.25 -10.67
CA ASN A 363 -1.18 -10.18 -9.75
C ASN A 363 -2.67 -10.29 -9.42
N SER A 364 -3.04 -10.63 -8.17
CA SER A 364 -4.44 -10.68 -7.73
C SER A 364 -4.75 -9.48 -6.85
N ILE A 365 -5.34 -8.44 -7.44
CA ILE A 365 -5.83 -7.27 -6.71
C ILE A 365 -6.96 -7.67 -5.75
N LYS A 366 -7.83 -8.60 -6.17
CA LYS A 366 -8.97 -9.06 -5.37
C LYS A 366 -8.53 -9.78 -4.09
N ASP A 367 -7.57 -10.68 -4.22
CA ASP A 367 -7.07 -11.47 -3.09
C ASP A 367 -5.90 -10.81 -2.37
N ASP A 368 -5.51 -9.62 -2.84
CA ASP A 368 -4.38 -8.83 -2.39
C ASP A 368 -3.10 -9.66 -2.20
N ASN A 369 -2.64 -10.25 -3.31
CA ASN A 369 -1.40 -10.99 -3.36
C ASN A 369 -0.75 -10.95 -4.73
N PHE A 370 0.55 -11.20 -4.74
CA PHE A 370 1.33 -11.42 -5.94
C PHE A 370 1.94 -12.82 -5.92
N LYS A 371 1.80 -13.54 -7.04
CA LYS A 371 2.25 -14.93 -7.16
C LYS A 371 3.16 -15.12 -8.36
N VAL A 372 4.33 -15.70 -8.12
CA VAL A 372 5.27 -16.17 -9.14
C VAL A 372 5.09 -17.68 -9.29
N ILE A 373 4.95 -18.17 -10.53
CA ILE A 373 4.86 -19.61 -10.84
C ILE A 373 5.98 -19.97 -11.81
N LEU A 374 6.85 -20.87 -11.38
CA LEU A 374 8.01 -21.38 -12.09
C LEU A 374 7.73 -22.82 -12.58
N PRO A 375 8.42 -23.29 -13.64
CA PRO A 375 8.42 -24.70 -14.03
C PRO A 375 8.77 -25.63 -12.86
N GLY A 376 8.11 -26.77 -12.74
CA GLY A 376 8.39 -27.73 -11.67
C GLY A 376 9.58 -28.63 -11.96
N VAL A 377 10.03 -29.39 -10.96
CA VAL A 377 11.23 -30.23 -11.08
C VAL A 377 11.16 -31.34 -12.13
N ASN A 378 9.95 -31.72 -12.60
CA ASN A 378 9.81 -32.71 -13.67
C ASN A 378 10.47 -32.29 -14.99
N THR A 379 10.65 -30.99 -15.22
CA THR A 379 11.36 -30.51 -16.42
C THR A 379 12.86 -30.81 -16.38
N TYR A 380 13.41 -31.13 -15.20
CA TYR A 380 14.84 -31.41 -14.97
C TYR A 380 15.09 -32.89 -14.58
N LYS A 381 14.04 -33.70 -14.42
CA LYS A 381 14.14 -35.15 -14.12
C LYS A 381 14.32 -36.04 -15.36
N LYS A 382 14.53 -35.48 -16.55
CA LYS A 382 14.93 -36.24 -17.74
C LYS A 382 16.45 -36.07 -17.96
N ALA A 383 17.23 -36.84 -17.20
CA ALA A 383 18.60 -37.21 -17.55
C ALA A 383 18.72 -38.71 -17.31
#